data_AF-A0AAW9H2F3-F1
#
_entry.id   AF-A0AAW9H2F3-F1
#
_cell.length_a   1.000
_cell.length_b   1.000
_cell.length_c   1.000
_cell.angle_alpha   90.00
_cell.angle_beta   90.00
_cell.angle_gamma   90.00
#
_symmetry.space_group_name_H-M   'P 1'
#
loop_
_entity.id
_entity.type
_entity.pdbx_description
1 polymer ?
#
loop_
_entity_poly.entity_id
_entity_poly.type
_entity_poly.pdbx_seq_one_letter_code
_entity_poly.pdbx_strand_id
1 'polypeptide(L)'
;MLYLAIPAVLLLLIVFLARQPPLELRLQRALQQARQGDLRRLRALARKSVGDAAYALFLQLDANGEQAAALAALKRAVYARTWLDIRGCSVAMRAYGRRRFLGVGTIPDHAALLAEWSRPGWCSGAGWEPELAWIQACGPEPCRDLARAWYWLCLADARRQEGMGEIRSVELAQQVREHLGPLVPASVRQAMQEQATETACRDFMSGR
;
A
#
# COMPACT_ATOMS: atom_id res chain seq x y z
N MET A 1 -49.55 -20.15 9.00
CA MET A 1 -49.21 -19.60 7.66
C MET A 1 -47.88 -18.82 7.63
N LEU A 2 -47.47 -18.09 8.68
CA LEU A 2 -46.17 -17.40 8.74
C LEU A 2 -44.92 -18.33 8.73
N TYR A 3 -45.05 -19.57 9.22
CA TYR A 3 -43.93 -20.52 9.32
C TYR A 3 -43.41 -21.07 7.98
N LEU A 4 -44.18 -20.96 6.88
CA LEU A 4 -43.76 -21.36 5.52
C LEU A 4 -43.17 -20.19 4.72
N ALA A 5 -43.36 -18.95 5.15
CA ALA A 5 -42.83 -17.77 4.48
C ALA A 5 -41.30 -17.66 4.64
N ILE A 6 -40.78 -17.99 5.83
CA ILE A 6 -39.33 -17.97 6.12
C ILE A 6 -38.54 -18.94 5.21
N PRO A 7 -38.90 -20.24 5.09
CA PRO A 7 -38.20 -21.15 4.18
C PRO A 7 -38.37 -20.77 2.71
N ALA A 8 -39.53 -20.25 2.29
CA ALA A 8 -39.75 -19.78 0.92
C ALA A 8 -38.89 -18.56 0.56
N VAL A 9 -38.75 -17.60 1.47
CA VAL A 9 -37.86 -16.44 1.31
C VAL A 9 -36.40 -16.87 1.27
N LEU A 10 -35.98 -17.80 2.13
CA LEU A 10 -34.62 -18.37 2.10
C LEU A 10 -34.34 -19.08 0.77
N LEU A 11 -35.28 -19.89 0.25
CA LEU A 11 -35.17 -20.57 -1.04
C LEU A 11 -35.07 -19.59 -2.20
N LEU A 12 -35.88 -18.53 -2.21
CA LEU A 12 -35.79 -17.45 -3.20
C LEU A 12 -34.45 -16.72 -3.15
N LEU A 13 -33.92 -16.49 -1.94
CA LEU A 13 -32.62 -15.86 -1.74
C LEU A 13 -31.49 -16.76 -2.27
N ILE A 14 -31.55 -18.06 -2.01
CA ILE A 14 -30.60 -19.06 -2.53
C ILE A 14 -30.67 -19.13 -4.05
N VAL A 15 -31.86 -19.21 -4.64
CA VAL A 15 -32.04 -19.23 -6.11
C VAL A 15 -31.54 -17.93 -6.74
N PHE A 16 -31.80 -16.79 -6.11
CA PHE A 16 -31.32 -15.50 -6.59
C PHE A 16 -29.80 -15.37 -6.50
N LEU A 17 -29.19 -15.86 -5.41
CA LEU A 17 -27.73 -15.93 -5.25
C LEU A 17 -27.10 -16.90 -6.27
N ALA A 18 -27.72 -18.06 -6.51
CA ALA A 18 -27.26 -19.06 -7.47
C ALA A 18 -27.37 -18.58 -8.94
N ARG A 19 -28.29 -17.65 -9.23
CA ARG A 19 -28.43 -17.02 -10.54
C ARG A 19 -27.48 -15.85 -10.77
N GLN A 20 -26.69 -15.44 -9.78
CA GLN A 20 -25.73 -14.37 -10.00
C GLN A 20 -24.59 -14.89 -10.89
N PRO A 21 -24.23 -14.14 -11.95
CA PRO A 21 -23.05 -14.49 -12.72
C PRO A 21 -21.82 -14.49 -11.80
N PRO A 22 -20.81 -15.33 -12.10
CA PRO A 22 -19.57 -15.38 -11.33
C PRO A 22 -18.92 -14.00 -11.19
N LEU A 23 -18.18 -13.81 -10.11
CA LEU A 23 -17.59 -12.52 -9.76
C LEU A 23 -16.74 -11.94 -10.91
N GLU A 24 -15.98 -12.80 -11.61
CA GLU A 24 -15.18 -12.43 -12.77
C GLU A 24 -16.02 -11.78 -13.87
N LEU A 25 -17.13 -12.40 -14.28
CA LEU A 25 -18.03 -11.84 -15.30
C LEU A 25 -18.69 -10.54 -14.83
N ARG A 26 -19.01 -10.43 -13.55
CA ARG A 26 -19.55 -9.19 -12.96
C ARG A 26 -18.53 -8.07 -12.97
N LEU A 27 -17.28 -8.37 -12.65
CA LEU A 27 -16.17 -7.43 -12.69
C LEU A 27 -15.89 -6.99 -14.12
N GLN A 28 -15.78 -7.92 -15.07
CA GLN A 28 -15.57 -7.61 -16.49
C GLN A 28 -16.65 -6.67 -17.03
N ARG A 29 -17.93 -6.94 -16.75
CA ARG A 29 -19.03 -6.05 -17.14
C ARG A 29 -18.92 -4.67 -16.49
N ALA A 30 -18.54 -4.61 -15.21
CA ALA A 30 -18.35 -3.34 -14.51
C ALA A 30 -17.18 -2.52 -15.11
N LEU A 31 -16.09 -3.18 -15.49
CA LEU A 31 -14.95 -2.54 -16.15
C LEU A 31 -15.31 -2.03 -17.55
N GLN A 32 -16.05 -2.81 -18.34
CA GLN A 32 -16.52 -2.39 -19.66
C GLN A 32 -17.43 -1.16 -19.57
N GLN A 33 -18.35 -1.13 -18.60
CA GLN A 33 -19.22 0.03 -18.38
C GLN A 33 -18.47 1.25 -17.85
N ALA A 34 -17.46 1.04 -17.00
CA ALA A 34 -16.61 2.12 -16.53
C ALA A 34 -15.87 2.81 -17.68
N ARG A 35 -15.42 2.06 -18.70
CA ARG A 35 -14.82 2.63 -19.93
C ARG A 35 -15.80 3.51 -20.72
N GLN A 36 -17.10 3.29 -20.55
CA GLN A 36 -18.16 4.11 -21.13
C GLN A 36 -18.61 5.25 -20.20
N GLY A 37 -17.93 5.45 -19.06
CA GLY A 37 -18.25 6.48 -18.06
C GLY A 37 -19.22 6.05 -16.96
N ASP A 38 -19.83 4.86 -17.02
CA ASP A 38 -20.74 4.38 -15.98
C ASP A 38 -19.99 3.63 -14.86
N LEU A 39 -19.73 4.34 -13.76
CA LEU A 39 -19.04 3.82 -12.58
C LEU A 39 -19.97 3.13 -11.56
N ARG A 40 -21.30 3.06 -11.78
CA ARG A 40 -22.26 2.58 -10.76
C ARG A 40 -21.98 1.15 -10.33
N ARG A 41 -21.77 0.25 -11.30
CA ARG A 41 -21.47 -1.17 -11.01
C ARG A 41 -20.12 -1.35 -10.34
N LEU A 42 -19.13 -0.57 -10.75
CA LEU A 42 -17.79 -0.60 -10.17
C LEU A 42 -17.83 -0.15 -8.70
N ARG A 43 -18.55 0.95 -8.40
CA ARG A 43 -18.81 1.41 -7.03
C ARG A 43 -19.54 0.36 -6.19
N ALA A 44 -20.52 -0.34 -6.77
CA ALA A 44 -21.26 -1.38 -6.06
C ALA A 44 -20.37 -2.59 -5.70
N LEU A 45 -19.48 -3.01 -6.59
CA LEU A 45 -18.51 -4.08 -6.32
C LEU A 45 -17.44 -3.64 -5.31
N ALA A 46 -16.93 -2.42 -5.42
CA ALA A 46 -15.97 -1.87 -4.47
C ALA A 46 -16.55 -1.80 -3.04
N ARG A 47 -17.83 -1.44 -2.89
CA ARG A 47 -18.53 -1.47 -1.59
C ARG A 47 -18.71 -2.88 -1.01
N LYS A 48 -18.66 -3.91 -1.86
CA LYS A 48 -18.70 -5.33 -1.45
C LYS A 48 -17.30 -5.90 -1.20
N SER A 49 -16.30 -5.04 -1.00
CA SER A 49 -14.91 -5.41 -0.68
C SER A 49 -14.22 -6.27 -1.76
N VAL A 50 -14.55 -6.04 -3.03
CA VAL A 50 -13.83 -6.59 -4.18
C VAL A 50 -12.68 -5.63 -4.53
N GLY A 51 -11.45 -6.07 -4.30
CA GLY A 51 -10.21 -5.29 -4.43
C GLY A 51 -9.98 -4.79 -5.85
N ASP A 52 -10.11 -5.67 -6.85
CA ASP A 52 -9.91 -5.32 -8.27
C ASP A 52 -10.89 -4.21 -8.71
N ALA A 53 -12.13 -4.26 -8.24
CA ALA A 53 -13.13 -3.24 -8.53
C ALA A 53 -12.82 -1.90 -7.85
N ALA A 54 -12.39 -1.94 -6.58
CA ALA A 54 -12.00 -0.75 -5.83
C ALA A 54 -10.74 -0.09 -6.42
N TYR A 55 -9.76 -0.90 -6.85
CA TYR A 55 -8.55 -0.42 -7.50
C TYR A 55 -8.82 0.17 -8.88
N ALA A 56 -9.65 -0.50 -9.71
CA ALA A 56 -10.07 0.07 -10.99
C ALA A 56 -10.87 1.37 -10.80
N LEU A 57 -11.71 1.46 -9.76
CA LEU A 57 -12.40 2.70 -9.43
C LEU A 57 -11.41 3.81 -9.06
N PHE A 58 -10.38 3.48 -8.27
CA PHE A 58 -9.28 4.39 -7.97
C PHE A 58 -8.63 4.94 -9.25
N LEU A 59 -8.24 4.07 -10.19
CA LEU A 59 -7.58 4.49 -11.44
C LEU A 59 -8.45 5.46 -12.26
N GLN A 60 -9.76 5.21 -12.34
CA GLN A 60 -10.69 6.08 -13.07
C GLN A 60 -10.85 7.44 -12.39
N LEU A 61 -11.02 7.46 -11.06
CA LEU A 61 -11.17 8.71 -10.30
C LEU A 61 -9.88 9.53 -10.33
N ASP A 62 -8.72 8.86 -10.30
CA ASP A 62 -7.42 9.52 -10.36
C ASP A 62 -7.18 10.18 -11.72
N ALA A 63 -7.50 9.47 -12.81
CA ALA A 63 -7.42 10.02 -14.17
C ALA A 63 -8.32 11.25 -14.35
N ASN A 64 -9.43 11.33 -13.62
CA ASN A 64 -10.36 12.46 -13.64
C ASN A 64 -9.97 13.60 -12.67
N GLY A 65 -8.86 13.48 -11.93
CA GLY A 65 -8.42 14.48 -10.96
C GLY A 65 -9.18 14.48 -9.64
N GLU A 66 -10.04 13.49 -9.37
CA GLU A 66 -10.82 13.39 -8.12
C GLU A 66 -9.98 12.80 -6.98
N GLN A 67 -8.91 13.49 -6.57
CA GLN A 67 -7.85 12.93 -5.70
C GLN A 67 -8.33 12.36 -4.36
N ALA A 68 -9.24 13.06 -3.66
CA ALA A 68 -9.77 12.58 -2.37
C ALA A 68 -10.65 11.32 -2.53
N ALA A 69 -11.48 11.29 -3.58
CA ALA A 69 -12.31 10.13 -3.89
C ALA A 69 -11.47 8.94 -4.37
N ALA A 70 -10.43 9.21 -5.16
CA ALA A 70 -9.45 8.23 -5.61
C ALA A 70 -8.73 7.59 -4.41
N LEU A 71 -8.26 8.39 -3.44
CA LEU A 71 -7.63 7.87 -2.22
C LEU A 71 -8.61 7.02 -1.40
N ALA A 72 -9.86 7.44 -1.26
CA ALA A 72 -10.87 6.65 -0.56
C ALA A 72 -11.19 5.32 -1.26
N ALA A 73 -11.17 5.28 -2.60
CA ALA A 73 -11.31 4.04 -3.36
C ALA A 73 -10.08 3.13 -3.19
N LEU A 74 -8.88 3.70 -3.22
CA LEU A 74 -7.63 2.98 -3.02
C LEU A 74 -7.52 2.38 -1.61
N LYS A 75 -7.91 3.14 -0.57
CA LYS A 75 -8.01 2.63 0.81
C LYS A 75 -8.94 1.41 0.87
N ARG A 76 -10.08 1.44 0.18
CA ARG A 76 -10.99 0.29 0.10
C ARG A 76 -10.36 -0.91 -0.62
N ALA A 77 -9.54 -0.69 -1.63
CA ALA A 77 -8.82 -1.76 -2.32
C ALA A 77 -7.81 -2.44 -1.41
N VAL A 78 -7.02 -1.67 -0.64
CA VAL A 78 -6.03 -2.20 0.31
C VAL A 78 -6.67 -3.06 1.39
N TYR A 79 -7.81 -2.61 1.94
CA TYR A 79 -8.55 -3.35 2.97
C TYR A 79 -9.66 -4.25 2.42
N ALA A 80 -9.61 -4.58 1.12
CA ALA A 80 -10.56 -5.48 0.49
C ALA A 80 -10.36 -6.92 0.99
N ARG A 81 -11.45 -7.69 1.04
CA ARG A 81 -11.41 -9.09 1.48
C ARG A 81 -11.14 -10.05 0.32
N THR A 82 -11.37 -9.58 -0.91
CA THR A 82 -11.34 -10.43 -2.10
C THR A 82 -10.53 -9.75 -3.18
N TRP A 83 -9.46 -10.41 -3.60
CA TRP A 83 -8.67 -10.07 -4.78
C TRP A 83 -8.71 -11.27 -5.71
N LEU A 84 -9.04 -11.05 -6.97
CA LEU A 84 -8.92 -12.07 -8.02
C LEU A 84 -7.47 -12.12 -8.52
N ASP A 85 -6.79 -10.97 -8.63
CA ASP A 85 -5.34 -10.89 -8.87
C ASP A 85 -4.59 -10.49 -7.60
N ILE A 86 -3.88 -11.45 -7.00
CA ILE A 86 -3.06 -11.23 -5.80
C ILE A 86 -1.97 -10.17 -6.05
N ARG A 87 -1.45 -10.05 -7.28
CA ARG A 87 -0.45 -9.01 -7.61
C ARG A 87 -1.05 -7.61 -7.53
N GLY A 88 -2.33 -7.47 -7.86
CA GLY A 88 -3.08 -6.22 -7.73
C GLY A 88 -3.11 -5.69 -6.28
N CYS A 89 -3.18 -6.59 -5.30
CA CYS A 89 -3.16 -6.21 -3.88
C CYS A 89 -1.84 -5.52 -3.50
N SER A 90 -0.69 -6.10 -3.89
CA SER A 90 0.63 -5.53 -3.62
C SER A 90 0.78 -4.14 -4.26
N VAL A 91 0.35 -3.98 -5.52
CA VAL A 91 0.37 -2.70 -6.23
C VAL A 91 -0.50 -1.65 -5.52
N ALA A 92 -1.71 -2.03 -5.09
CA ALA A 92 -2.61 -1.13 -4.38
C ALA A 92 -2.03 -0.67 -3.03
N MET A 93 -1.39 -1.58 -2.27
CA MET A 93 -0.72 -1.24 -1.02
C MET A 93 0.41 -0.23 -1.23
N ARG A 94 1.25 -0.43 -2.24
CA ARG A 94 2.33 0.51 -2.58
C ARG A 94 1.79 1.87 -3.02
N ALA A 95 0.81 1.89 -3.91
CA ALA A 95 0.18 3.13 -4.34
C ALA A 95 -0.45 3.90 -3.16
N TYR A 96 -1.08 3.19 -2.23
CA TYR A 96 -1.70 3.79 -1.05
C TYR A 96 -0.66 4.39 -0.11
N GLY A 97 0.40 3.64 0.20
CA GLY A 97 1.49 4.12 1.03
C GLY A 97 2.18 5.35 0.43
N ARG A 98 2.50 5.30 -0.86
CA ARG A 98 3.10 6.41 -1.59
C ARG A 98 2.25 7.68 -1.54
N ARG A 99 0.93 7.58 -1.72
CA ARG A 99 0.04 8.74 -1.65
C ARG A 99 -0.02 9.34 -0.26
N ARG A 100 -0.03 8.52 0.79
CA ARG A 100 0.03 9.00 2.18
C ARG A 100 1.35 9.72 2.45
N PHE A 101 2.47 9.19 1.95
CA PHE A 101 3.78 9.81 2.09
C PHE A 101 3.85 11.18 1.39
N LEU A 102 3.34 11.25 0.15
CA LEU A 102 3.37 12.46 -0.67
C LEU A 102 2.25 13.47 -0.38
N GLY A 103 1.26 13.13 0.45
CA GLY A 103 0.11 14.00 0.70
C GLY A 103 -0.83 14.15 -0.51
N VAL A 104 -0.94 13.12 -1.36
CA VAL A 104 -1.79 13.17 -2.55
C VAL A 104 -3.23 12.82 -2.20
N GLY A 105 -4.11 13.82 -2.19
CA GLY A 105 -5.52 13.66 -1.82
C GLY A 105 -5.79 13.58 -0.32
N THR A 106 -4.76 13.80 0.51
CA THR A 106 -4.84 13.89 1.98
C THR A 106 -3.66 14.70 2.51
N ILE A 107 -3.77 15.25 3.71
CA ILE A 107 -2.61 15.78 4.42
C ILE A 107 -1.69 14.59 4.79
N PRO A 108 -0.37 14.68 4.53
CA PRO A 108 0.56 13.63 4.92
C PRO A 108 0.74 13.61 6.45
N ASP A 109 0.71 12.41 7.03
CA ASP A 109 1.00 12.17 8.45
C ASP A 109 2.23 11.27 8.55
N HIS A 110 3.40 11.91 8.53
CA HIS A 110 4.69 11.21 8.55
C HIS A 110 4.96 10.50 9.88
N ALA A 111 4.40 10.97 11.00
CA ALA A 111 4.56 10.31 12.29
C ALA A 111 3.79 8.99 12.32
N ALA A 112 2.55 8.97 11.82
CA ALA A 112 1.78 7.74 11.68
C ALA A 112 2.42 6.75 10.69
N LEU A 113 2.93 7.25 9.56
CA LEU A 113 3.65 6.43 8.59
C LEU A 113 4.93 5.83 9.17
N LEU A 114 5.71 6.63 9.91
CA LEU A 114 6.90 6.16 10.60
C LEU A 114 6.53 5.03 11.58
N ALA A 115 5.52 5.22 12.43
CA ALA A 115 5.09 4.23 13.41
C ALA A 115 4.48 2.96 12.80
N GLU A 116 3.92 3.04 11.59
CA GLU A 116 3.36 1.91 10.86
C GLU A 116 4.45 1.15 10.11
N TRP A 117 5.30 1.86 9.37
CA TRP A 117 6.31 1.28 8.50
C TRP A 117 7.58 0.87 9.23
N SER A 118 7.92 1.46 10.38
CA SER A 118 9.08 1.03 11.16
C SER A 118 8.87 -0.27 11.93
N ARG A 119 7.66 -0.87 11.88
CA ARG A 119 7.34 -2.07 12.65
C ARG A 119 8.15 -3.28 12.15
N PRO A 120 8.70 -4.10 13.06
CA PRO A 120 9.41 -5.32 12.67
C PRO A 120 8.50 -6.31 11.93
N GLY A 121 8.97 -6.86 10.81
CA GLY A 121 8.30 -7.92 10.05
C GLY A 121 8.23 -7.66 8.53
N TRP A 122 8.11 -8.76 7.77
CA TRP A 122 7.85 -8.70 6.32
C TRP A 122 6.43 -8.17 6.10
N CYS A 123 6.31 -7.07 5.34
CA CYS A 123 5.09 -6.42 4.79
C CYS A 123 4.77 -4.99 5.26
N SER A 124 5.25 -4.49 6.41
CA SER A 124 4.95 -3.10 6.81
C SER A 124 6.09 -2.11 6.54
N GLY A 125 7.35 -2.53 6.68
CA GLY A 125 8.52 -1.67 6.48
C GLY A 125 9.45 -2.07 5.34
N ALA A 126 9.45 -3.34 4.96
CA ALA A 126 10.24 -3.82 3.83
C ALA A 126 9.72 -3.21 2.52
N GLY A 127 10.57 -2.46 1.85
CA GLY A 127 10.26 -1.69 0.64
C GLY A 127 9.85 -0.24 0.86
N TRP A 128 9.92 0.25 2.10
CA TRP A 128 9.73 1.67 2.45
C TRP A 128 10.99 2.31 3.03
N GLU A 129 12.13 1.62 2.98
CA GLU A 129 13.35 2.08 3.62
C GLU A 129 13.81 3.47 3.13
N PRO A 130 13.76 3.81 1.83
CA PRO A 130 14.07 5.17 1.37
C PRO A 130 13.11 6.24 1.91
N GLU A 131 11.82 5.95 1.96
CA GLU A 131 10.79 6.85 2.47
C GLU A 131 10.91 7.03 3.99
N LEU A 132 11.19 5.96 4.72
CA LEU A 132 11.51 5.99 6.16
C LEU A 132 12.77 6.82 6.43
N ALA A 133 13.82 6.63 5.62
CA ALA A 133 15.04 7.43 5.70
C ALA A 133 14.73 8.92 5.46
N TRP A 134 13.91 9.23 4.45
CA TRP A 134 13.52 10.60 4.17
C TRP A 134 12.73 11.23 5.32
N ILE A 135 11.76 10.51 5.92
CA ILE A 135 10.99 11.03 7.07
C ILE A 135 11.94 11.40 8.21
N GLN A 136 12.93 10.56 8.49
CA GLN A 136 13.83 10.75 9.61
C GLN A 136 15.01 11.69 9.32
N ALA A 137 15.31 11.98 8.06
CA ALA A 137 16.33 12.95 7.66
C ALA A 137 15.73 14.35 7.43
N CYS A 138 14.69 14.42 6.61
CA CYS A 138 14.16 15.65 6.01
C CYS A 138 12.74 15.98 6.47
N GLY A 139 12.04 15.02 7.09
CA GLY A 139 10.66 15.18 7.54
C GLY A 139 10.46 16.15 8.72
N PRO A 140 9.26 16.14 9.32
CA PRO A 140 8.93 16.98 10.47
C PRO A 140 9.91 16.78 11.63
N GLU A 141 10.24 17.85 12.34
CA GLU A 141 11.22 17.84 13.43
C GLU A 141 11.01 16.73 14.48
N PRO A 142 9.77 16.42 14.94
CA PRO A 142 9.55 15.34 15.90
C PRO A 142 9.88 13.94 15.39
N CYS A 143 9.97 13.75 14.07
CA CYS A 143 10.28 12.47 13.44
C CYS A 143 11.78 12.30 13.14
N ARG A 144 12.59 13.37 13.28
CA ARG A 144 13.97 13.38 12.83
C ARG A 144 14.87 12.52 13.71
N ASP A 145 15.63 11.65 13.08
CA ASP A 145 16.66 10.82 13.68
C ASP A 145 17.66 10.45 12.59
N LEU A 146 18.80 11.15 12.54
CA LEU A 146 19.78 11.01 11.47
C LEU A 146 20.46 9.64 11.47
N ALA A 147 20.67 9.05 12.65
CA ALA A 147 21.28 7.73 12.77
C ALA A 147 20.32 6.66 12.22
N ARG A 148 19.03 6.73 12.61
CA ARG A 148 18.01 5.82 12.08
C ARG A 148 17.76 6.04 10.59
N ALA A 149 17.80 7.28 10.10
CA ALA A 149 17.72 7.56 8.67
C ALA A 149 18.84 6.86 7.89
N TRP A 150 20.08 6.92 8.39
CA TRP A 150 21.22 6.21 7.81
C TRP A 150 21.05 4.68 7.86
N TYR A 151 20.58 4.16 8.99
CA TYR A 151 20.27 2.73 9.15
C TYR A 151 19.30 2.22 8.08
N TRP A 152 18.22 2.95 7.77
CA TRP A 152 17.27 2.52 6.74
C TRP A 152 17.92 2.44 5.36
N LEU A 153 18.76 3.41 5.00
CA LEU A 153 19.51 3.36 3.74
C LEU A 153 20.46 2.15 3.68
N CYS A 154 21.18 1.88 4.76
CA CYS A 154 22.03 0.70 4.88
C CYS A 154 21.23 -0.62 4.78
N LEU A 155 20.03 -0.65 5.37
CA LEU A 155 19.15 -1.82 5.32
C LEU A 155 18.62 -2.07 3.90
N ALA A 156 18.28 -1.01 3.18
CA ALA A 156 17.88 -1.09 1.77
C ALA A 156 18.98 -1.70 0.89
N ASP A 157 20.25 -1.34 1.14
CA ASP A 157 21.41 -1.92 0.46
C ASP A 157 21.62 -3.39 0.83
N ALA A 158 21.54 -3.71 2.13
CA ALA A 158 21.77 -5.06 2.64
C ALA A 158 20.74 -6.05 2.09
N ARG A 159 19.49 -5.62 1.91
CA ARG A 159 18.42 -6.39 1.27
C ARG A 159 18.47 -6.38 -0.26
N ARG A 160 19.58 -5.90 -0.85
CA ARG A 160 19.84 -5.87 -2.31
C ARG A 160 18.68 -5.29 -3.12
N GLN A 161 18.02 -4.25 -2.62
CA GLN A 161 16.91 -3.61 -3.32
C GLN A 161 15.68 -4.51 -3.55
N GLU A 162 15.56 -5.68 -2.91
CA GLU A 162 14.36 -6.53 -3.02
C GLU A 162 13.08 -5.80 -2.56
N GLY A 163 13.24 -4.71 -1.78
CA GLY A 163 12.20 -3.75 -1.42
C GLY A 163 12.18 -2.43 -2.23
N MET A 164 13.27 -2.00 -2.89
CA MET A 164 13.31 -0.71 -3.63
C MET A 164 12.70 -0.84 -5.03
N GLY A 165 11.49 -1.40 -5.10
CA GLY A 165 10.85 -1.82 -6.36
C GLY A 165 10.43 -0.70 -7.32
N GLU A 166 10.74 0.57 -7.05
CA GLU A 166 10.41 1.70 -7.91
C GLU A 166 11.62 2.63 -8.11
N ILE A 167 11.83 3.07 -9.36
CA ILE A 167 12.91 4.02 -9.75
C ILE A 167 12.91 5.26 -8.83
N ARG A 168 11.72 5.74 -8.44
CA ARG A 168 11.57 6.91 -7.56
C ARG A 168 12.11 6.68 -6.14
N SER A 169 12.03 5.47 -5.60
CA SER A 169 12.56 5.16 -4.28
C SER A 169 14.09 5.08 -4.31
N VAL A 170 14.69 4.66 -5.43
CA VAL A 170 16.14 4.69 -5.64
C VAL A 170 16.66 6.12 -5.73
N GLU A 171 16.00 6.98 -6.51
CA GLU A 171 16.32 8.41 -6.59
C GLU A 171 16.20 9.08 -5.21
N LEU A 172 15.15 8.76 -4.45
CA LEU A 172 14.96 9.26 -3.10
C LEU A 172 16.10 8.81 -2.17
N ALA A 173 16.49 7.53 -2.21
CA ALA A 173 17.58 7.00 -1.40
C ALA A 173 18.90 7.75 -1.68
N GLN A 174 19.19 8.03 -2.95
CA GLN A 174 20.39 8.79 -3.34
C GLN A 174 20.35 10.23 -2.80
N GLN A 175 19.22 10.92 -2.95
CA GLN A 175 19.05 12.29 -2.41
C GLN A 175 19.24 12.33 -0.89
N VAL A 176 18.68 11.35 -0.17
CA VAL A 176 18.82 11.28 1.30
C VAL A 176 20.27 10.97 1.70
N ARG A 177 20.99 10.12 0.95
CA ARG A 177 22.43 9.85 1.20
C ARG A 177 23.27 11.11 1.07
N GLU A 178 23.07 11.87 0.00
CA GLU A 178 23.81 13.11 -0.24
C GLU A 178 23.55 14.12 0.87
N HIS A 179 22.30 14.21 1.35
CA HIS A 179 21.93 15.06 2.47
C HIS A 179 22.58 14.61 3.80
N LEU A 180 22.54 13.32 4.12
CA LEU A 180 23.03 12.79 5.39
C LEU A 180 24.55 12.63 5.46
N GLY A 181 25.22 12.42 4.34
CA GLY A 181 26.66 12.17 4.25
C GLY A 181 27.54 13.14 5.07
N PRO A 182 27.35 14.47 4.99
CA PRO A 182 28.10 15.42 5.80
C PRO A 182 27.61 15.56 7.25
N LEU A 183 26.39 15.09 7.56
CA LEU A 183 25.74 15.28 8.86
C LEU A 183 25.98 14.11 9.83
N VAL A 184 26.16 12.89 9.30
CA VAL A 184 26.32 11.68 10.12
C VAL A 184 27.81 11.31 10.27
N PRO A 185 28.35 11.29 11.50
CA PRO A 185 29.74 10.91 11.75
C PRO A 185 30.09 9.53 11.20
N ALA A 186 31.34 9.35 10.74
CA ALA A 186 31.78 8.08 10.15
C ALA A 186 31.59 6.88 11.09
N SER A 187 31.83 7.05 12.38
CA SER A 187 31.61 6.00 13.40
C SER A 187 30.14 5.57 13.50
N VAL A 188 29.21 6.52 13.44
CA VAL A 188 27.77 6.25 13.43
C VAL A 188 27.37 5.55 12.13
N ARG A 189 27.88 6.01 10.99
CA ARG A 189 27.62 5.37 9.69
C ARG A 189 28.05 3.91 9.68
N GLN A 190 29.23 3.61 10.22
CA GLN A 190 29.73 2.24 10.33
C GLN A 190 28.85 1.39 11.26
N ALA A 191 28.54 1.88 12.46
CA ALA A 191 27.69 1.16 13.41
C ALA A 191 26.31 0.83 12.84
N MET A 192 25.69 1.78 12.13
CA MET A 192 24.38 1.58 11.49
C MET A 192 24.45 0.59 10.31
N GLN A 193 25.56 0.57 9.56
CA GLN A 193 25.79 -0.41 8.49
C GLN A 193 25.90 -1.84 9.05
N GLU A 194 26.64 -2.02 10.14
CA GLU A 194 26.78 -3.30 10.83
C GLU A 194 25.42 -3.79 11.34
N GLN A 195 24.67 -2.92 12.03
CA GLN A 195 23.33 -3.23 12.53
C GLN A 195 22.34 -3.59 11.41
N ALA A 196 22.36 -2.86 10.29
CA ALA A 196 21.50 -3.13 9.14
C ALA A 196 21.82 -4.49 8.49
N THR A 197 23.11 -4.82 8.38
CA THR A 197 23.57 -6.11 7.85
C THR A 197 23.14 -7.26 8.74
N GLU A 198 23.28 -7.12 10.07
CA GLU A 198 22.80 -8.12 11.02
C GLU A 198 21.28 -8.30 10.93
N THR A 199 20.53 -7.19 10.81
CA THR A 199 19.07 -7.23 10.65
C THR A 199 18.68 -8.00 9.39
N ALA A 200 19.28 -7.67 8.24
CA ALA A 200 18.99 -8.34 6.98
C ALA A 200 19.31 -9.84 7.04
N CYS A 201 20.44 -10.21 7.67
CA CYS A 201 20.82 -11.62 7.88
C CYS A 201 19.79 -12.35 8.75
N ARG A 202 19.38 -11.75 9.87
CA ARG A 202 18.39 -12.33 10.78
C ARG A 202 17.04 -12.56 10.10
N ASP A 203 16.61 -11.58 9.31
CA ASP A 203 15.36 -11.67 8.56
C ASP A 203 15.41 -12.80 7.54
N PHE A 204 16.47 -12.85 6.72
CA PHE A 204 16.70 -13.95 5.78
C PHE A 204 16.69 -15.33 6.45
N MET A 205 17.41 -15.48 7.58
CA MET A 205 17.46 -16.74 8.33
C MET A 205 16.11 -17.14 8.92
N SER A 206 15.23 -16.17 9.19
CA SER A 206 13.89 -16.41 9.74
C SER A 206 12.83 -16.72 8.67
N GLY A 207 13.19 -16.75 7.38
CA GLY A 207 12.24 -16.86 6.27
C GLY A 207 11.36 -15.61 6.13
N ARG A 208 11.83 -14.50 6.68
CA ARG A 208 11.31 -13.14 6.47
C ARG A 208 12.38 -12.36 5.72
#